data_AF-A0A2G9P3I2-F1
#
_entry.id   AF-A0A2G9P3I2-F1
#
_cell.length_a   1.000
_cell.length_b   1.000
_cell.length_c   1.000
_cell.angle_alpha   90.00
_cell.angle_beta   90.00
_cell.angle_gamma   90.00
#
_symmetry.space_group_name_H-M   'P 1'
#
loop_
_entity.id
_entity.type
_entity.pdbx_description
1 polymer ?
#
loop_
_entity_poly.entity_id
_entity_poly.type
_entity_poly.pdbx_seq_one_letter_code
_entity_poly.pdbx_strand_id
1 'polypeptide(L)'
;MIIHLNLQSKVVIVIGGGNEALKRVNSLLKEKCQILVISSTINDQIKNLVKNKKIKFKKQKIQDTSILSTYRPYMIITTTTDKKLNQKIIKYAKNKK
;
A
#
# COMPACT_ATOMS: atom_id res chain seq x y z
N MET A 1 1.64 24.23 -2.44
CA MET A 1 0.58 23.82 -3.39
C MET A 1 -0.14 22.61 -2.81
N ILE A 2 -1.47 22.67 -2.68
CA ILE A 2 -2.31 21.54 -2.25
C ILE A 2 -2.94 20.96 -3.53
N ILE A 3 -2.94 19.64 -3.65
CA ILE A 3 -3.50 18.91 -4.80
C ILE A 3 -4.48 17.84 -4.31
N HIS A 4 -5.64 17.77 -4.94
CA HIS A 4 -6.62 16.71 -4.73
C HIS A 4 -6.43 15.62 -5.77
N LEU A 5 -6.14 14.39 -5.33
CA LEU A 5 -5.90 13.25 -6.21
C LEU A 5 -7.17 12.44 -6.37
N ASN A 6 -7.63 12.22 -7.61
CA ASN A 6 -8.73 11.29 -7.86
C ASN A 6 -8.21 9.85 -7.88
N LEU A 7 -8.53 9.09 -6.83
CA LEU A 7 -8.12 7.69 -6.67
C LEU A 7 -9.23 6.68 -7.01
N GLN A 8 -10.39 7.14 -7.49
CA GLN A 8 -11.52 6.25 -7.77
C GLN A 8 -11.12 5.15 -8.75
N SER A 9 -11.39 3.90 -8.38
CA SER A 9 -11.05 2.69 -9.16
C SER A 9 -9.55 2.49 -9.44
N LYS A 10 -8.66 3.33 -8.90
CA LYS A 10 -7.21 3.18 -9.03
C LYS A 10 -6.67 2.19 -8.01
N VAL A 11 -5.60 1.48 -8.37
CA VAL A 11 -4.90 0.57 -7.46
C VAL A 11 -3.92 1.36 -6.61
N VAL A 12 -4.09 1.31 -5.29
CA VAL A 12 -3.17 1.89 -4.30
C VAL A 12 -2.58 0.76 -3.47
N ILE A 13 -1.25 0.66 -3.47
CA ILE A 13 -0.52 -0.34 -2.70
C ILE A 13 0.01 0.29 -1.43
N VAL A 14 -0.31 -0.30 -0.28
CA VAL A 14 0.26 0.06 1.02
C VAL A 14 1.22 -1.06 1.45
N ILE A 15 2.47 -0.71 1.71
CA ILE A 15 3.54 -1.64 2.08
C ILE A 15 3.80 -1.53 3.58
N GLY A 16 3.55 -2.61 4.30
CA GLY A 16 3.55 -2.68 5.75
C GLY A 16 2.14 -2.93 6.32
N GLY A 17 2.08 -3.37 7.58
CA GLY A 17 0.83 -3.77 8.23
C GLY A 17 0.68 -3.29 9.68
N GLY A 18 1.48 -2.31 10.09
CA GLY A 18 1.41 -1.71 11.43
C GLY A 18 0.42 -0.54 11.50
N ASN A 19 0.54 0.25 12.57
CA ASN A 19 -0.37 1.38 12.84
C ASN A 19 -0.31 2.48 11.77
N GLU A 20 0.88 2.74 11.20
CA GLU A 20 1.01 3.69 10.09
C GLU A 20 0.29 3.20 8.83
N ALA A 21 0.35 1.90 8.53
CA ALA A 21 -0.41 1.33 7.42
C ALA A 21 -1.91 1.52 7.64
N LEU A 22 -2.41 1.26 8.86
CA LEU A 22 -3.82 1.43 9.20
C LEU A 22 -4.30 2.87 9.00
N LYS A 23 -3.54 3.88 9.45
CA LYS A 23 -3.88 5.29 9.25
C LYS A 23 -4.07 5.61 7.76
N ARG A 24 -3.15 5.13 6.91
CA ARG A 24 -3.21 5.33 5.46
C ARG A 24 -4.39 4.60 4.83
N VAL A 25 -4.61 3.33 5.20
CA VAL A 25 -5.75 2.55 4.73
C VAL A 25 -7.08 3.23 5.07
N ASN A 26 -7.25 3.72 6.31
CA ASN A 26 -8.48 4.39 6.74
C ASN A 26 -8.76 5.66 5.94
N SER A 27 -7.72 6.43 5.58
CA SER A 27 -7.87 7.58 4.70
C SER A 27 -8.31 7.16 3.29
N LEU A 28 -7.69 6.11 2.75
CA LEU A 28 -7.95 5.63 1.39
C LEU A 28 -9.33 4.97 1.22
N LEU A 29 -9.90 4.40 2.29
CA LEU A 29 -11.24 3.78 2.25
C LEU A 29 -12.34 4.76 1.83
N LYS A 30 -12.14 6.06 2.06
CA LYS A 30 -13.08 7.11 1.67
C LYS A 30 -13.05 7.42 0.16
N GLU A 31 -11.96 7.05 -0.51
CA GLU A 31 -11.65 7.46 -1.89
C GLU A 31 -12.13 6.46 -2.96
N LYS A 32 -12.88 5.41 -2.60
CA LYS A 32 -13.37 4.36 -3.51
C LYS A 32 -12.27 3.76 -4.41
N CYS A 33 -11.04 3.68 -3.90
CA CYS A 33 -9.89 3.10 -4.58
C CYS A 33 -9.76 1.60 -4.28
N GLN A 34 -8.99 0.88 -5.09
CA GLN A 34 -8.65 -0.51 -4.82
C GLN A 34 -7.40 -0.57 -3.94
N ILE A 35 -7.58 -0.87 -2.66
CA ILE A 35 -6.49 -0.91 -1.68
C ILE A 35 -5.91 -2.32 -1.60
N LEU A 36 -4.61 -2.45 -1.83
CA LEU A 36 -3.84 -3.67 -1.61
C LEU A 36 -2.80 -3.44 -0.52
N VAL A 37 -2.88 -4.18 0.58
CA VAL A 37 -1.86 -4.20 1.63
C VAL A 37 -0.90 -5.35 1.37
N ILE A 38 0.41 -5.08 1.33
CA ILE A 38 1.47 -6.09 1.20
C ILE A 38 2.36 -6.03 2.43
N SER A 39 2.41 -7.12 3.20
CA SER A 39 3.23 -7.21 4.41
C SER A 39 3.42 -8.66 4.85
N SER A 40 4.46 -8.95 5.62
CA SER A 40 4.63 -10.26 6.29
C SER A 40 3.59 -10.48 7.41
N THR A 41 3.20 -9.40 8.08
CA THR A 41 2.23 -9.37 9.17
C THR A 41 1.33 -8.14 9.07
N ILE A 42 0.12 -8.22 9.63
CA ILE A 42 -0.84 -7.12 9.72
C ILE A 42 -1.42 -7.07 11.13
N ASN A 43 -1.77 -5.88 11.62
CA ASN A 43 -2.47 -5.73 12.88
C ASN A 43 -3.93 -6.19 12.77
N ASP A 44 -4.59 -6.37 13.92
CA ASP A 44 -5.95 -6.92 13.97
C ASP A 44 -6.99 -6.02 13.29
N GLN A 45 -6.78 -4.70 13.30
CA GLN A 45 -7.67 -3.76 12.63
C GLN A 45 -7.62 -3.94 11.10
N ILE A 46 -6.43 -4.04 10.51
CA ILE A 46 -6.26 -4.35 9.08
C ILE A 46 -6.80 -5.75 8.79
N LYS A 47 -6.57 -6.73 9.67
CA LYS A 47 -7.14 -8.09 9.52
C LYS A 47 -8.67 -8.06 9.47
N ASN A 48 -9.33 -7.24 10.28
CA ASN A 48 -10.77 -7.06 10.23
C ASN A 48 -11.24 -6.40 8.92
N LEU A 49 -10.50 -5.41 8.41
CA LEU A 49 -10.79 -4.82 7.09
C LEU A 49 -10.69 -5.84 5.96
N VAL A 50 -9.71 -6.74 6.01
CA VAL A 50 -9.55 -7.85 5.06
C VAL A 50 -10.72 -8.83 5.15
N LYS A 51 -11.08 -9.27 6.37
CA LYS A 51 -12.24 -10.16 6.61
C LYS A 51 -13.53 -9.58 6.06
N ASN A 52 -13.73 -8.28 6.26
CA ASN A 52 -14.89 -7.53 5.76
C ASN A 52 -14.79 -7.18 4.27
N LYS A 53 -13.80 -7.72 3.54
CA LYS A 53 -13.55 -7.49 2.11
C LYS A 53 -13.41 -6.02 1.71
N LYS A 54 -13.08 -5.14 2.67
CA LYS A 54 -12.87 -3.70 2.41
C LYS A 54 -11.54 -3.42 1.72
N ILE A 55 -10.55 -4.29 1.93
CA ILE A 55 -9.22 -4.20 1.33
C ILE A 55 -8.73 -5.59 0.92
N LYS A 56 -7.79 -5.65 -0.03
CA LYS A 56 -7.05 -6.87 -0.37
C LYS A 56 -5.78 -6.95 0.47
N PHE A 57 -5.37 -8.17 0.84
CA PHE A 57 -4.12 -8.40 1.56
C PHE A 57 -3.30 -9.49 0.89
N LYS A 58 -2.01 -9.23 0.71
CA LYS A 58 -1.01 -10.19 0.27
C LYS A 58 0.02 -10.38 1.38
N LYS A 59 0.01 -11.56 2.01
CA LYS A 59 1.04 -11.94 2.97
C LYS A 59 2.35 -12.22 2.23
N GLN A 60 3.28 -11.27 2.29
CA GLN A 60 4.56 -11.37 1.59
C GLN A 60 5.58 -10.42 2.22
N LYS A 61 6.82 -10.90 2.40
CA LYS A 61 7.97 -10.06 2.72
C LYS A 61 8.52 -9.50 1.40
N ILE A 62 8.54 -8.16 1.26
CA ILE A 62 9.08 -7.53 0.05
C ILE A 62 10.60 -7.53 0.14
N GLN A 63 11.24 -8.32 -0.70
CA GLN A 63 12.70 -8.32 -0.90
C GLN A 63 13.06 -7.63 -2.21
N ASP A 64 12.17 -7.72 -3.20
CA ASP A 64 12.32 -7.11 -4.51
C ASP A 64 11.05 -6.35 -4.93
N THR A 65 11.26 -5.26 -5.66
CA THR A 65 10.22 -4.36 -6.17
C THR A 65 9.52 -4.90 -7.41
N SER A 66 10.02 -5.97 -8.03
CA SER A 66 9.42 -6.63 -9.20
C SER A 66 7.94 -6.96 -9.01
N ILE A 67 7.54 -7.40 -7.80
CA ILE A 67 6.15 -7.69 -7.43
C ILE A 67 5.20 -6.50 -7.61
N LEU A 68 5.71 -5.27 -7.46
CA LEU A 68 4.92 -4.04 -7.62
C LEU A 68 4.52 -3.84 -9.09
N SER A 69 5.34 -4.33 -10.02
CA SER A 69 5.11 -4.22 -11.47
C SER A 69 3.86 -4.98 -11.89
N THR A 70 3.60 -6.12 -11.27
CA THR A 70 2.46 -7.00 -11.56
C THR A 70 1.12 -6.31 -11.32
N TYR A 71 1.07 -5.37 -10.38
CA TYR A 71 -0.15 -4.69 -9.97
C TYR A 71 -0.39 -3.35 -10.67
N ARG A 72 0.61 -2.83 -11.40
CA ARG A 72 0.58 -1.51 -12.06
C ARG A 72 -0.06 -0.42 -11.16
N PRO A 73 0.47 -0.21 -9.94
CA PRO A 73 -0.14 0.70 -8.98
C PRO A 73 -0.14 2.14 -9.49
N TYR A 74 -1.23 2.86 -9.20
CA TYR A 74 -1.28 4.31 -9.39
C TYR A 74 -0.50 5.04 -8.29
N MET A 75 -0.52 4.49 -7.07
CA MET A 75 0.19 5.04 -5.92
C MET A 75 0.74 3.91 -5.05
N ILE A 76 1.94 4.12 -4.51
CA ILE A 76 2.58 3.21 -3.56
C ILE A 76 2.89 4.00 -2.28
N ILE A 77 2.46 3.48 -1.14
CA ILE A 77 2.71 4.08 0.18
C ILE A 77 3.51 3.09 1.00
N THR A 78 4.73 3.47 1.38
CA THR A 78 5.61 2.65 2.23
C THR A 78 5.50 3.08 3.68
N THR A 79 5.10 2.17 4.56
CA THR A 79 4.96 2.41 6.01
C THR A 79 5.72 1.37 6.84
N THR A 80 6.82 0.83 6.31
CA THR A 80 7.68 -0.11 7.05
C THR A 80 8.73 0.64 7.85
N THR A 81 9.28 0.00 8.88
CA THR A 81 10.42 0.50 9.66
C THR A 81 11.76 0.33 8.93
N ASP A 82 11.80 -0.48 7.86
CA ASP A 82 13.00 -0.69 7.06
C ASP A 82 13.19 0.48 6.07
N LYS A 83 14.07 1.42 6.46
CA LYS A 83 14.40 2.59 5.66
C LYS A 83 15.02 2.22 4.31
N LYS A 84 15.84 1.17 4.24
CA LYS A 84 16.50 0.73 3.00
C LYS A 84 15.47 0.18 2.01
N LEU A 85 14.52 -0.62 2.51
CA LEU A 85 13.40 -1.12 1.72
C LEU A 85 12.53 0.03 1.20
N ASN A 86 12.15 0.97 2.06
CA ASN A 86 11.35 2.13 1.67
C ASN A 86 12.05 2.92 0.54
N GLN A 87 13.35 3.18 0.67
CA GLN A 87 14.13 3.86 -0.37
C GLN A 87 14.18 3.07 -1.69
N LYS A 88 14.35 1.74 -1.64
CA LYS A 88 14.34 0.87 -2.84
C LYS A 88 13.00 0.99 -3.59
N ILE A 89 11.89 0.96 -2.85
CA ILE A 89 10.54 1.10 -3.41
C ILE A 89 10.33 2.49 -4.02
N ILE A 90 10.75 3.55 -3.34
CA ILE A 90 10.64 4.93 -3.86
C ILE A 90 11.45 5.07 -5.15
N LYS A 91 12.69 4.55 -5.19
CA LYS A 91 13.54 4.59 -6.39
C LYS A 91 12.89 3.84 -7.56
N TYR A 92 12.34 2.66 -7.29
CA TYR A 92 11.57 1.90 -8.28
C TYR A 92 10.39 2.72 -8.82
N ALA A 93 9.60 3.34 -7.94
CA ALA A 93 8.42 4.11 -8.34
C ALA A 93 8.79 5.35 -9.18
N LYS A 94 9.89 6.05 -8.85
CA LYS A 94 10.36 7.22 -9.62
C LYS A 94 10.84 6.85 -11.03
N ASN A 95 11.38 5.66 -11.21
CA ASN A 95 11.93 5.21 -12.50
C ASN A 95 10.86 4.63 -13.43
N LYS A 96 9.68 4.29 -12.90
CA LYS A 96 8.49 3.91 -13.66
C LYS A 96 7.76 5.19 -14.08
N LYS A 97 8.15 5.75 -15.23
CA LYS A 97 7.30 6.71 -15.97
C LYS A 97 6.20 5.96 -16.72
#